data_AF-C6G1Z4-F1
#
_entry.id   AF-C6G1Z4-F1
#
_cell.length_a   1.000
_cell.length_b   1.000
_cell.length_c   1.000
_cell.angle_alpha   90.00
_cell.angle_beta   90.00
_cell.angle_gamma   90.00
#
_symmetry.space_group_name_H-M   'P 1'
#
loop_
_entity.id
_entity.type
_entity.pdbx_description
1 polymer ?
#
loop_
_entity_poly.entity_id
_entity_poly.type
_entity_poly.pdbx_seq_one_letter_code
_entity_poly.pdbx_strand_id
1 'polypeptide(L)'
;TFNGVLGGDAIARGEIKLSDPVTKYWPELTGKQWQGIRLLHLATYTAGGLPLQIPDDVRDKAALLHFYQNWQPQWTPGAKRLYANSSIGLFGALAVKPSGMSYEEAMTRRVLQPLKLAHTWITVPQNEQKDYAWGYREGKPVHVSPGQLDAEAYGVKSSVIDMARWVQANMDASHVQEKTLQQGIALA
;
A
#
# COMPACT_ATOMS: atom_id res chain seq x y z
N THR A 1 2.25 -5.95 -3.86
CA THR A 1 3.73 -6.12 -3.98
C THR A 1 4.43 -4.78 -3.88
N PHE A 2 4.18 -3.82 -4.78
CA PHE A 2 4.76 -2.45 -4.71
C PHE A 2 4.65 -1.82 -3.31
N ASN A 3 3.46 -1.83 -2.71
CA ASN A 3 3.23 -1.31 -1.36
C ASN A 3 4.10 -2.03 -0.29
N GLY A 4 4.25 -3.35 -0.40
CA GLY A 4 5.10 -4.13 0.51
C GLY A 4 6.56 -3.71 0.41
N VAL A 5 7.09 -3.56 -0.82
CA VAL A 5 8.46 -3.09 -1.06
C VAL A 5 8.66 -1.64 -0.62
N LEU A 6 7.69 -0.74 -0.83
CA LEU A 6 7.77 0.63 -0.33
C LEU A 6 7.81 0.65 1.21
N GLY A 7 7.03 -0.21 1.86
CA GLY A 7 7.11 -0.43 3.30
C GLY A 7 8.47 -0.99 3.74
N GLY A 8 9.02 -1.94 2.98
CA GLY A 8 10.38 -2.46 3.16
C GLY A 8 11.45 -1.37 3.07
N ASP A 9 11.36 -0.49 2.07
CA ASP A 9 12.27 0.66 1.90
C ASP A 9 12.14 1.63 3.08
N ALA A 10 10.93 1.90 3.58
CA ALA A 10 10.72 2.71 4.78
C ALA A 10 11.33 2.07 6.05
N ILE A 11 11.30 0.73 6.17
CA ILE A 11 11.99 0.00 7.24
C ILE A 11 13.51 0.16 7.11
N ALA A 12 14.04 -0.03 5.90
CA ALA A 12 15.48 0.10 5.62
C ALA A 12 15.99 1.53 5.86
N ARG A 13 15.15 2.55 5.67
CA ARG A 13 15.43 3.95 6.02
C ARG A 13 15.37 4.24 7.53
N GLY A 14 14.87 3.31 8.33
CA GLY A 14 14.67 3.50 9.77
C GLY A 14 13.46 4.38 10.12
N GLU A 15 12.57 4.63 9.16
CA GLU A 15 11.38 5.46 9.34
C GLU A 15 10.28 4.71 10.10
N ILE A 16 10.17 3.40 9.86
CA ILE A 16 9.19 2.53 10.52
C ILE A 16 9.80 1.24 11.03
N LYS A 17 9.12 0.61 12.00
CA LYS A 17 9.38 -0.78 12.39
C LYS A 17 8.07 -1.58 12.31
N LEU A 18 8.12 -2.80 11.80
CA LEU A 18 6.95 -3.69 11.77
C LEU A 18 6.41 -3.98 13.18
N SER A 19 7.26 -3.90 14.20
CA SER A 19 6.89 -4.07 15.60
C SER A 19 6.19 -2.85 16.21
N ASP A 20 6.24 -1.68 15.57
CA ASP A 20 5.64 -0.47 16.13
C ASP A 20 4.11 -0.56 16.15
N PRO A 21 3.46 -0.02 17.20
CA PRO A 21 2.00 0.03 17.25
C PRO A 21 1.47 0.95 16.15
N VAL A 22 0.33 0.59 15.56
CA VAL A 22 -0.32 1.39 14.49
C VAL A 22 -0.57 2.83 14.94
N THR A 23 -0.97 3.01 16.20
CA THR A 23 -1.30 4.30 16.80
C THR A 23 -0.10 5.26 16.89
N LYS A 24 1.15 4.76 16.77
CA LYS A 24 2.34 5.61 16.64
C LYS A 24 2.30 6.46 15.37
N TYR A 25 1.74 5.92 14.29
CA TYR A 25 1.65 6.58 12.99
C TYR A 25 0.27 7.19 12.73
N TRP A 26 -0.73 6.86 13.54
CA TRP A 26 -2.03 7.50 13.50
C TRP A 26 -2.55 7.81 14.91
N PRO A 27 -2.05 8.87 15.57
CA PRO A 27 -2.40 9.20 16.95
C PRO A 27 -3.91 9.42 17.18
N GLU A 28 -4.64 9.86 16.15
CA GLU A 28 -6.09 10.05 16.17
C GLU A 28 -6.87 8.72 16.25
N LEU A 29 -6.22 7.59 15.98
CA LEU A 29 -6.78 6.25 16.11
C LEU A 29 -6.68 5.78 17.57
N THR A 30 -7.64 6.22 18.37
CA THR A 30 -7.62 6.06 19.84
C THR A 30 -8.42 4.87 20.37
N GLY A 31 -9.14 4.14 19.51
CA GLY A 31 -9.96 2.99 19.88
C GLY A 31 -9.15 1.91 20.61
N LYS A 32 -9.66 1.42 21.74
CA LYS A 32 -8.95 0.42 22.57
C LYS A 32 -8.64 -0.88 21.82
N GLN A 33 -9.44 -1.21 20.81
CA GLN A 33 -9.22 -2.38 19.96
C GLN A 33 -7.92 -2.32 19.14
N TRP A 34 -7.35 -1.11 18.97
CA TRP A 34 -6.06 -0.92 18.31
C TRP A 34 -4.87 -1.18 19.23
N GLN A 35 -5.10 -1.37 20.53
CA GLN A 35 -4.06 -1.78 21.47
C GLN A 35 -3.52 -3.17 21.06
N GLY A 36 -2.20 -3.25 20.87
CA GLY A 36 -1.54 -4.48 20.44
C GLY A 36 -1.55 -4.73 18.92
N ILE A 37 -2.23 -3.91 18.13
CA ILE A 37 -2.12 -3.96 16.66
C ILE A 37 -0.85 -3.22 16.23
N ARG A 38 0.00 -3.91 15.48
CA ARG A 38 1.28 -3.43 14.97
C ARG A 38 1.23 -3.27 13.45
N LEU A 39 2.17 -2.52 12.87
CA LEU A 39 2.30 -2.41 11.41
C LEU A 39 2.44 -3.79 10.74
N LEU A 40 3.13 -4.75 11.37
CA LEU A 40 3.21 -6.14 10.91
C LEU A 40 1.83 -6.75 10.65
N HIS A 41 0.89 -6.53 11.56
CA HIS A 41 -0.44 -7.12 11.46
C HIS A 41 -1.23 -6.53 10.29
N LEU A 42 -1.04 -5.24 10.01
CA LEU A 42 -1.65 -4.59 8.84
C LEU A 42 -1.05 -5.12 7.53
N ALA A 43 0.29 -5.16 7.45
CA ALA A 43 1.02 -5.61 6.26
C ALA A 43 0.72 -7.06 5.87
N THR A 44 0.45 -7.91 6.87
CA THR A 44 0.29 -9.37 6.69
C THR A 44 -1.15 -9.86 6.83
N TYR A 45 -2.12 -8.95 6.91
CA TYR A 45 -3.54 -9.26 7.00
C TYR A 45 -3.94 -10.03 8.27
N THR A 46 -3.24 -9.78 9.37
CA THR A 46 -3.41 -10.48 10.65
C THR A 46 -3.88 -9.57 11.78
N ALA A 47 -4.45 -8.40 11.46
CA ALA A 47 -4.96 -7.45 12.45
C ALA A 47 -6.16 -7.96 13.27
N GLY A 48 -6.81 -9.04 12.84
CA GLY A 48 -7.94 -9.64 13.55
C GLY A 48 -9.29 -9.47 12.84
N GLY A 49 -9.33 -9.54 11.51
CA GLY A 49 -10.59 -9.48 10.76
C GLY A 49 -10.97 -8.09 10.24
N LEU A 50 -9.98 -7.33 9.78
CA LEU A 50 -10.23 -6.17 8.91
C LEU A 50 -10.92 -6.66 7.62
N PRO A 51 -11.93 -5.94 7.09
CA PRO A 51 -12.74 -6.41 5.97
C PRO A 51 -11.98 -6.37 4.65
N LEU A 52 -12.44 -7.19 3.69
CA LEU A 52 -11.84 -7.28 2.36
C LEU A 52 -11.71 -5.92 1.67
N GLN A 53 -12.76 -5.11 1.71
CA GLN A 53 -12.84 -3.78 1.11
C GLN A 53 -13.16 -2.72 2.16
N ILE A 54 -12.78 -1.48 1.89
CA ILE A 54 -13.34 -0.32 2.57
C ILE A 54 -14.74 -0.07 1.99
N PRO A 55 -15.77 0.19 2.81
CA PRO A 55 -17.11 0.52 2.32
C PRO A 55 -17.15 1.75 1.39
N ASP A 56 -18.00 1.72 0.36
CA ASP A 56 -18.08 2.75 -0.70
C ASP A 56 -18.54 4.14 -0.21
N ASP A 57 -19.17 4.20 0.97
CA ASP A 57 -19.59 5.43 1.64
C ASP A 57 -18.45 6.12 2.41
N VAL A 58 -17.32 5.44 2.60
CA VAL A 58 -16.10 6.01 3.18
C VAL A 58 -15.35 6.77 2.09
N ARG A 59 -15.59 8.09 2.00
CA ARG A 59 -15.13 8.92 0.87
C ARG A 59 -14.04 9.94 1.20
N ASP A 60 -13.77 10.17 2.46
CA ASP A 60 -12.76 11.15 2.91
C ASP A 60 -12.00 10.66 4.14
N LYS A 61 -11.01 11.45 4.58
CA LYS A 61 -10.14 11.12 5.72
C LYS A 61 -10.90 11.00 7.04
N ALA A 62 -11.93 11.81 7.25
CA ALA A 62 -12.72 11.79 8.48
C ALA A 62 -13.59 10.53 8.53
N ALA A 63 -14.24 10.17 7.41
CA ALA A 63 -14.97 8.93 7.26
C ALA A 63 -14.05 7.71 7.40
N LEU A 64 -12.82 7.78 6.87
CA LEU A 64 -11.85 6.69 7.00
C LEU A 64 -11.41 6.49 8.45
N LEU A 65 -11.13 7.58 9.18
CA LEU A 65 -10.85 7.51 10.60
C LEU A 65 -12.05 6.92 11.37
N HIS A 66 -13.27 7.38 11.06
CA HIS A 66 -14.49 6.85 11.68
C HIS A 66 -14.67 5.36 11.43
N PHE A 67 -14.42 4.90 10.20
CA PHE A 67 -14.46 3.48 9.82
C PHE A 67 -13.50 2.65 10.68
N TYR A 68 -12.22 3.05 10.77
CA TYR A 68 -11.24 2.32 11.58
C TYR A 68 -11.50 2.43 13.09
N GLN A 69 -12.04 3.55 13.56
CA GLN A 69 -12.39 3.74 14.98
C GLN A 69 -13.57 2.87 15.43
N ASN A 70 -14.51 2.55 14.53
CA ASN A 70 -15.67 1.72 14.86
C ASN A 70 -15.50 0.25 14.49
N TRP A 71 -14.48 -0.11 13.70
CA TRP A 71 -14.14 -1.51 13.45
C TRP A 71 -13.84 -2.24 14.76
N GLN A 72 -14.36 -3.47 14.89
CA GLN A 72 -14.10 -4.37 16.01
C GLN A 72 -13.44 -5.66 15.52
N PRO A 73 -12.36 -6.14 16.17
CA PRO A 73 -11.70 -7.37 15.79
C PRO A 73 -12.57 -8.60 16.05
N GLN A 74 -12.55 -9.53 15.10
CA GLN A 74 -13.16 -10.85 15.23
C GLN A 74 -12.22 -11.84 15.94
N TRP A 75 -10.92 -11.58 15.88
CA TRP A 75 -9.87 -12.42 16.47
C TRP A 75 -8.76 -11.56 17.08
N THR A 76 -8.01 -12.12 18.02
CA THR A 76 -6.80 -11.49 18.55
C THR A 76 -5.79 -11.21 17.42
N PRO A 77 -5.10 -10.06 17.41
CA PRO A 77 -4.09 -9.75 16.40
C PRO A 77 -3.01 -10.84 16.34
N GLY A 78 -2.60 -11.22 15.13
CA GLY A 78 -1.65 -12.30 14.85
C GLY A 78 -2.26 -13.71 14.80
N ALA A 79 -3.51 -13.91 15.25
CA ALA A 79 -4.09 -15.26 15.35
C ALA A 79 -4.57 -15.84 14.01
N LYS A 80 -5.09 -15.00 13.10
CA LYS A 80 -5.62 -15.44 11.80
C LYS A 80 -5.27 -14.46 10.69
N ARG A 81 -4.99 -15.01 9.51
CA ARG A 81 -4.81 -14.25 8.28
C ARG A 81 -6.14 -14.17 7.51
N LEU A 82 -6.60 -12.96 7.23
CA LEU A 82 -7.75 -12.68 6.36
C LEU A 82 -7.38 -11.58 5.36
N TYR A 83 -7.17 -11.94 4.09
CA TYR A 83 -6.77 -10.97 3.06
C TYR A 83 -7.73 -9.78 2.99
N ALA A 84 -7.16 -8.56 2.99
CA ALA A 84 -7.93 -7.33 3.15
C ALA A 84 -7.21 -6.10 2.57
N ASN A 85 -7.88 -5.39 1.65
CA ASN A 85 -7.44 -4.09 1.15
C ASN A 85 -7.41 -3.05 2.26
N SER A 86 -8.39 -3.07 3.18
CA SER A 86 -8.42 -2.20 4.36
C SER A 86 -7.24 -2.43 5.32
N SER A 87 -6.58 -3.60 5.25
CA SER A 87 -5.42 -3.90 6.08
C SER A 87 -4.12 -3.39 5.46
N ILE A 88 -3.75 -3.91 4.28
CA ILE A 88 -2.49 -3.53 3.64
C ILE A 88 -2.53 -2.11 3.07
N GLY A 89 -3.72 -1.63 2.69
CA GLY A 89 -3.92 -0.25 2.30
C GLY A 89 -3.58 0.71 3.44
N LEU A 90 -4.05 0.39 4.65
CA LEU A 90 -3.73 1.19 5.84
C LEU A 90 -2.24 1.12 6.17
N PHE A 91 -1.61 -0.05 6.05
CA PHE A 91 -0.17 -0.18 6.20
C PHE A 91 0.60 0.80 5.29
N GLY A 92 0.26 0.85 3.99
CA GLY A 92 0.92 1.73 3.03
C GLY A 92 0.78 3.21 3.39
N ALA A 93 -0.45 3.62 3.72
CA ALA A 93 -0.74 5.02 4.10
C ALA A 93 0.02 5.46 5.35
N LEU A 94 0.25 4.55 6.31
CA LEU A 94 0.99 4.84 7.53
C LEU A 94 2.51 4.73 7.35
N ALA A 95 2.97 3.80 6.51
CA ALA A 95 4.39 3.57 6.24
C ALA A 95 5.09 4.81 5.69
N VAL A 96 4.38 5.63 4.91
CA VAL A 96 4.95 6.83 4.28
C VAL A 96 4.86 8.08 5.16
N LYS A 97 4.09 8.07 6.25
CA LYS A 97 3.88 9.28 7.08
C LYS A 97 5.18 9.92 7.60
N PRO A 98 6.18 9.17 8.11
CA PRO A 98 7.42 9.78 8.58
C PRO A 98 8.22 10.51 7.50
N SER A 99 8.03 10.15 6.23
CA SER A 99 8.71 10.81 5.11
C SER A 99 8.16 12.20 4.78
N GLY A 100 6.94 12.52 5.23
CA GLY A 100 6.21 13.73 4.84
C GLY A 100 5.65 13.72 3.41
N MET A 101 5.90 12.67 2.63
CA MET A 101 5.42 12.53 1.25
C MET A 101 3.99 11.96 1.23
N SER A 102 3.26 12.25 0.15
CA SER A 102 2.09 11.45 -0.18
C SER A 102 2.50 10.02 -0.55
N TYR A 103 1.58 9.06 -0.49
CA TYR A 103 1.89 7.68 -0.90
C TYR A 103 2.33 7.61 -2.36
N GLU A 104 1.68 8.35 -3.26
CA GLU A 104 2.04 8.39 -4.68
C GLU A 104 3.41 9.03 -4.92
N GLU A 105 3.76 10.09 -4.19
CA GLU A 105 5.09 10.69 -4.26
C GLU A 105 6.16 9.72 -3.75
N ALA A 106 5.93 9.08 -2.61
CA ALA A 106 6.84 8.09 -2.04
C ALA A 106 7.04 6.90 -3.00
N MET A 107 5.97 6.34 -3.54
CA MET A 107 6.02 5.24 -4.51
C MET A 107 6.83 5.65 -5.75
N THR A 108 6.55 6.83 -6.29
CA THR A 108 7.21 7.34 -7.50
C THR A 108 8.70 7.53 -7.27
N ARG A 109 9.08 8.25 -6.20
CA ARG A 109 10.48 8.63 -5.94
C ARG A 109 11.32 7.49 -5.40
N ARG A 110 10.74 6.61 -4.58
CA ARG A 110 11.50 5.58 -3.85
C ARG A 110 11.51 4.23 -4.53
N VAL A 111 10.54 3.94 -5.40
CA VAL A 111 10.41 2.63 -6.05
C VAL A 111 10.43 2.75 -7.57
N LEU A 112 9.51 3.53 -8.16
CA LEU A 112 9.33 3.53 -9.62
C LEU A 112 10.52 4.16 -10.35
N GLN A 113 10.96 5.35 -9.94
CA GLN A 113 12.09 6.04 -10.55
C GLN A 113 13.43 5.28 -10.41
N PRO A 114 13.83 4.78 -9.21
CA PRO A 114 15.08 4.02 -9.07
C PRO A 114 15.11 2.73 -9.90
N LEU A 115 13.96 2.07 -10.09
CA LEU A 115 13.84 0.87 -10.92
C LEU A 115 13.59 1.16 -12.40
N LYS A 116 13.58 2.44 -12.79
CA LYS A 116 13.35 2.90 -14.16
C LYS A 116 12.03 2.38 -14.75
N LEU A 117 10.99 2.35 -13.92
CA LEU A 117 9.62 1.97 -14.32
C LEU A 117 8.88 3.20 -14.87
N ALA A 118 9.29 3.62 -16.06
CA ALA A 118 8.87 4.89 -16.66
C ALA A 118 7.41 4.92 -17.16
N HIS A 119 6.78 3.76 -17.31
CA HIS A 119 5.38 3.58 -17.72
C HIS A 119 4.61 2.80 -16.65
N THR A 120 4.79 3.20 -15.40
CA THR A 120 4.10 2.69 -14.23
C THR A 120 3.58 3.86 -13.41
N TRP A 121 2.29 3.83 -13.07
CA TRP A 121 1.58 4.99 -12.51
C TRP A 121 0.58 4.55 -11.45
N ILE A 122 0.33 5.41 -10.45
CA ILE A 122 -0.89 5.34 -9.63
C ILE A 122 -1.99 6.14 -10.34
N THR A 123 -1.70 7.42 -10.61
CA THR A 123 -2.52 8.30 -11.46
C THR A 123 -1.93 8.36 -12.86
N VAL A 124 -2.65 7.84 -13.86
CA VAL A 124 -2.18 7.86 -15.25
C VAL A 124 -2.20 9.29 -15.79
N PRO A 125 -1.06 9.86 -16.21
CA PRO A 125 -1.00 11.24 -16.68
C PRO A 125 -1.66 11.40 -18.04
N GLN A 126 -2.09 12.62 -18.38
CA GLN A 126 -2.89 12.91 -19.58
C GLN A 126 -2.21 12.46 -20.89
N ASN A 127 -0.88 12.56 -20.97
CA ASN A 127 -0.10 12.17 -22.15
C ASN A 127 0.02 10.64 -22.33
N GLU A 128 -0.27 9.84 -21.30
CA GLU A 128 -0.25 8.37 -21.34
C GLU A 128 -1.66 7.78 -21.49
N GLN A 129 -2.72 8.61 -21.49
CA GLN A 129 -4.11 8.13 -21.58
C GLN A 129 -4.40 7.31 -22.84
N LYS A 130 -3.69 7.60 -23.94
CA LYS A 130 -3.80 6.83 -25.19
C LYS A 130 -3.33 5.37 -25.05
N ASP A 131 -2.44 5.10 -24.10
CA ASP A 131 -1.86 3.78 -23.83
C ASP A 131 -2.57 3.10 -22.63
N TYR A 132 -3.51 3.80 -21.98
CA TYR A 132 -4.32 3.25 -20.89
C TYR A 132 -5.49 2.44 -21.42
N ALA A 133 -5.27 1.13 -21.53
CA ALA A 133 -6.29 0.19 -22.00
C ALA A 133 -7.60 0.27 -21.19
N TRP A 134 -8.72 0.04 -21.87
CA TRP A 134 -10.00 -0.21 -21.22
C TRP A 134 -10.05 -1.62 -20.65
N GLY A 135 -10.49 -1.76 -19.41
CA GLY A 135 -11.01 -3.03 -18.92
C GLY A 135 -12.41 -3.26 -19.51
N TYR A 136 -12.84 -4.52 -19.57
CA TYR A 136 -14.20 -4.85 -20.01
C TYR A 136 -14.90 -5.70 -18.95
N ARG A 137 -16.03 -5.23 -18.44
CA ARG A 137 -16.89 -5.95 -17.50
C ARG A 137 -18.29 -6.01 -18.09
N GLU A 138 -18.81 -7.22 -18.29
CA GLU A 138 -20.11 -7.45 -18.93
C GLU A 138 -20.22 -6.74 -20.30
N GLY A 139 -19.13 -6.77 -21.07
CA GLY A 139 -19.03 -6.12 -22.39
C GLY A 139 -18.94 -4.59 -22.37
N LYS A 140 -18.97 -3.95 -21.20
CA LYS A 140 -18.87 -2.49 -21.05
C LYS A 140 -17.43 -2.07 -20.75
N PRO A 141 -16.90 -1.02 -21.41
CA PRO A 141 -15.58 -0.48 -21.09
C PRO A 141 -15.60 0.16 -19.70
N VAL A 142 -14.59 -0.14 -18.89
CA VAL A 142 -14.45 0.37 -17.52
C VAL A 142 -13.00 0.73 -17.22
N HIS A 143 -12.82 1.77 -16.43
CA HIS A 143 -11.64 2.01 -15.62
C HIS A 143 -12.00 1.89 -14.14
N VAL A 144 -10.99 1.67 -13.30
CA VAL A 144 -11.19 1.61 -11.85
C VAL A 144 -11.76 2.94 -11.35
N SER A 145 -12.79 2.88 -10.50
CA SER A 145 -13.34 4.06 -9.84
C SER A 145 -12.49 4.44 -8.61
N PRO A 146 -12.39 5.73 -8.26
CA PRO A 146 -11.69 6.16 -7.06
C PRO A 146 -12.29 5.53 -5.79
N GLY A 147 -11.43 5.20 -4.83
CA GLY A 147 -11.83 4.69 -3.52
C GLY A 147 -10.81 5.02 -2.45
N GLN A 148 -11.20 5.01 -1.18
CA GLN A 148 -10.24 5.22 -0.09
C GLN A 148 -9.21 4.08 -0.06
N LEU A 149 -7.94 4.44 0.03
CA LEU A 149 -6.78 3.55 -0.02
C LEU A 149 -6.63 2.75 -1.32
N ASP A 150 -7.17 3.25 -2.43
CA ASP A 150 -7.04 2.61 -3.73
C ASP A 150 -5.58 2.50 -4.17
N ALA A 151 -4.82 3.60 -4.10
CA ALA A 151 -3.40 3.69 -4.43
C ALA A 151 -2.56 2.64 -3.70
N GLU A 152 -2.82 2.45 -2.41
CA GLU A 152 -2.10 1.55 -1.53
C GLU A 152 -2.49 0.07 -1.74
N ALA A 153 -3.73 -0.21 -2.13
CA ALA A 153 -4.24 -1.59 -2.21
C ALA A 153 -4.27 -2.16 -3.64
N TYR A 154 -4.70 -1.38 -4.64
CA TYR A 154 -4.97 -1.87 -6.00
C TYR A 154 -4.76 -0.83 -7.11
N GLY A 155 -4.12 0.30 -6.82
CA GLY A 155 -4.14 1.49 -7.67
C GLY A 155 -3.05 1.56 -8.75
N VAL A 156 -2.17 0.58 -8.88
CA VAL A 156 -1.05 0.63 -9.85
C VAL A 156 -1.52 0.22 -11.25
N LYS A 157 -1.10 0.98 -12.27
CA LYS A 157 -1.24 0.69 -13.70
C LYS A 157 0.16 0.65 -14.29
N SER A 158 0.46 -0.35 -15.12
CA SER A 158 1.83 -0.55 -15.63
C SER A 158 1.83 -1.22 -17.00
N SER A 159 2.87 -0.94 -17.79
CA SER A 159 3.16 -1.69 -19.02
C SER A 159 3.75 -3.07 -18.73
N VAL A 160 3.65 -3.99 -19.70
CA VAL A 160 4.28 -5.32 -19.57
C VAL A 160 5.81 -5.24 -19.47
N ILE A 161 6.42 -4.23 -20.10
CA ILE A 161 7.88 -4.02 -20.07
C ILE A 161 8.33 -3.64 -18.66
N ASP A 162 7.62 -2.74 -18.00
CA ASP A 162 7.93 -2.34 -16.63
C ASP A 162 7.60 -3.44 -15.63
N MET A 163 6.51 -4.19 -15.81
CA MET A 163 6.23 -5.36 -14.98
C MET A 163 7.31 -6.44 -15.11
N ALA A 164 7.91 -6.63 -16.29
CA ALA A 164 9.06 -7.51 -16.46
C ALA A 164 10.29 -7.01 -15.69
N ARG A 165 10.58 -5.69 -15.73
CA ARG A 165 11.64 -5.07 -14.92
C ARG A 165 11.39 -5.22 -13.42
N TRP A 166 10.13 -5.06 -13.00
CA TRP A 166 9.72 -5.27 -11.61
C TRP A 166 10.01 -6.71 -11.16
N VAL A 167 9.65 -7.70 -11.98
CA VAL A 167 9.95 -9.11 -11.71
C VAL A 167 11.46 -9.33 -11.62
N GLN A 168 12.24 -8.83 -12.58
CA GLN A 168 13.71 -8.95 -12.58
C GLN A 168 14.33 -8.37 -11.30
N ALA A 169 13.89 -7.17 -10.87
CA ALA A 169 14.38 -6.54 -9.66
C ALA A 169 14.05 -7.33 -8.38
N ASN A 170 12.91 -8.03 -8.34
CA ASN A 170 12.53 -8.88 -7.21
C ASN A 170 13.16 -10.28 -7.26
N MET A 171 13.54 -10.77 -8.43
CA MET A 171 14.29 -12.02 -8.58
C MET A 171 15.75 -11.86 -8.18
N ASP A 172 16.35 -10.72 -8.53
CA ASP A 172 17.72 -10.38 -8.16
C ASP A 172 17.84 -8.88 -7.85
N ALA A 173 17.79 -8.55 -6.56
CA ALA A 173 17.93 -7.18 -6.09
C ALA A 173 19.38 -6.68 -6.10
N SER A 174 20.39 -7.52 -6.40
CA SER A 174 21.80 -7.14 -6.37
C SER A 174 22.15 -6.00 -7.34
N HIS A 175 21.36 -5.85 -8.40
CA HIS A 175 21.49 -4.80 -9.40
C HIS A 175 20.78 -3.48 -9.05
N VAL A 176 20.00 -3.45 -7.97
CA VAL A 176 19.33 -2.23 -7.48
C VAL A 176 20.35 -1.35 -6.77
N GLN A 177 20.61 -0.16 -7.33
CA GLN A 177 21.65 0.76 -6.83
C GLN A 177 21.28 1.41 -5.50
N GLU A 178 19.99 1.70 -5.31
CA GLU A 178 19.49 2.31 -4.08
C GLU A 178 19.45 1.27 -2.95
N LYS A 179 20.36 1.41 -1.98
CA LYS A 179 20.58 0.41 -0.92
C LYS A 179 19.32 0.13 -0.09
N THR A 180 18.55 1.15 0.26
CA THR A 180 17.33 0.98 1.05
C THR A 180 16.23 0.28 0.24
N LEU A 181 16.15 0.52 -1.06
CA LEU A 181 15.22 -0.16 -1.94
C LEU A 181 15.63 -1.62 -2.16
N GLN A 182 16.92 -1.90 -2.35
CA GLN A 182 17.45 -3.27 -2.40
C GLN A 182 17.09 -4.05 -1.14
N GLN A 183 17.33 -3.47 0.04
CA GLN A 183 16.93 -4.07 1.32
C GLN A 183 15.41 -4.22 1.42
N GLY A 184 14.65 -3.21 0.98
CA GLY A 184 13.20 -3.22 1.00
C GLY A 184 12.59 -4.32 0.14
N ILE A 185 13.19 -4.63 -1.01
CA ILE A 185 12.83 -5.77 -1.85
C ILE A 185 13.10 -7.10 -1.13
N ALA A 186 14.25 -7.24 -0.46
CA ALA A 186 14.59 -8.45 0.27
C ALA A 186 13.71 -8.71 1.52
N LEU A 187 13.10 -7.66 2.08
CA LEU A 187 12.21 -7.73 3.24
C LEU A 187 10.74 -8.02 2.89
N ALA A 188 10.33 -7.80 1.64
CA ALA A 188 8.94 -7.83 1.20
C ALA A 188 8.51 -9.18 0.61
#